data_AF-A0A365U4J1-F1
#
_entry.id   AF-A0A365U4J1-F1
#
_cell.length_a   1.000
_cell.length_b   1.000
_cell.length_c   1.000
_cell.angle_alpha   90.00
_cell.angle_beta   90.00
_cell.angle_gamma   90.00
#
_symmetry.space_group_name_H-M   'P 1'
#
loop_
_entity.id
_entity.type
_entity.pdbx_description
1 polymer ?
#
loop_
_entity_poly.entity_id
_entity_poly.type
_entity_poly.pdbx_seq_one_letter_code
_entity_poly.pdbx_strand_id
1 'polypeptide(L)'
;MVIYGLATCDTCRSASRALHEVDFVDVRATGFPDGLLERAAEVFGADLVNRRSATWRSLSEEERALPPVELIRRHPAVMKRPLIETEDGLHLGWSAEVRRALGV
;
A
#
# COMPACT_ATOMS: atom_id res chain seq x y z
N MET A 1 12.92 -6.86 4.60
CA MET A 1 11.61 -6.68 3.93
C MET A 1 11.16 -5.24 4.13
N VAL A 2 10.47 -4.62 3.16
CA VAL A 2 9.97 -3.24 3.33
C VAL A 2 8.45 -3.23 3.37
N ILE A 3 7.88 -2.51 4.33
CA ILE A 3 6.43 -2.25 4.39
C ILE A 3 6.16 -0.77 4.15
N TYR A 4 5.42 -0.48 3.10
CA TYR A 4 4.91 0.84 2.75
C TYR A 4 3.48 1.00 3.31
N GLY A 5 3.30 2.01 4.16
CA GLY A 5 2.05 2.19 4.87
C GLY A 5 1.87 3.58 5.45
N LEU A 6 0.91 3.69 6.37
CA LEU A 6 0.78 4.84 7.25
C LEU A 6 1.06 4.38 8.67
N ALA A 7 1.83 5.12 9.45
CA ALA A 7 2.11 4.78 10.85
C ALA A 7 0.85 4.63 11.69
N THR A 8 -0.23 5.32 11.30
CA THR A 8 -1.55 5.25 11.95
C THR A 8 -2.39 4.04 11.57
N CYS A 9 -1.99 3.23 10.58
CA CYS A 9 -2.75 2.07 10.11
C CYS A 9 -2.54 0.83 11.00
N ASP A 10 -3.60 0.37 11.68
CA ASP A 10 -3.57 -0.85 12.51
C ASP A 10 -3.08 -2.08 11.74
N THR A 11 -3.56 -2.26 10.51
CA THR A 11 -3.15 -3.39 9.66
C THR A 11 -1.65 -3.36 9.36
N CYS A 12 -1.08 -2.18 9.13
CA CYS A 12 0.36 -2.03 8.94
C CYS A 12 1.13 -2.39 10.21
N ARG A 13 0.68 -1.92 11.37
CA ARG A 13 1.29 -2.27 12.67
C ARG A 13 1.22 -3.77 12.94
N SER A 14 0.09 -4.41 12.64
CA SER A 14 -0.06 -5.86 12.78
C SER A 14 0.87 -6.63 11.84
N ALA A 15 1.02 -6.15 10.60
CA ALA A 15 1.96 -6.75 9.65
C ALA A 15 3.41 -6.62 10.12
N SER A 16 3.85 -5.42 10.50
CA SER A 16 5.20 -5.17 11.02
C SER A 16 5.52 -5.92 12.32
N ARG A 17 4.51 -6.29 13.12
CA ARG A 17 4.71 -7.12 14.32
C ARG A 17 4.83 -8.60 14.02
N ALA A 18 4.10 -9.08 13.01
CA ALA A 18 4.11 -10.48 12.60
C ALA A 18 5.34 -10.82 11.76
N LEU A 19 5.83 -9.86 10.99
CA LEU A 19 7.00 -9.98 10.14
C LEU A 19 8.23 -9.49 10.91
N HIS A 20 9.27 -10.31 10.96
CA HIS A 20 10.55 -9.94 11.56
C HIS A 20 11.39 -9.11 10.57
N GLU A 21 12.27 -8.24 11.06
CA GLU A 21 13.24 -7.48 10.24
C GLU A 21 12.60 -6.68 9.08
N VAL A 22 11.60 -5.87 9.45
CA VAL A 22 10.89 -4.99 8.53
C VAL A 22 11.36 -3.55 8.64
N ASP A 23 11.72 -2.97 7.50
CA ASP A 23 11.83 -1.52 7.34
C ASP A 23 10.45 -0.94 7.04
N PHE A 24 9.91 -0.13 7.95
CA PHE A 24 8.61 0.50 7.77
C PHE A 24 8.76 1.92 7.19
N VAL A 25 8.10 2.17 6.06
CA VAL A 25 8.09 3.45 5.36
C VAL A 25 6.69 4.08 5.46
N ASP A 26 6.58 5.19 6.18
CA ASP A 26 5.38 6.01 6.16
C ASP A 26 5.36 6.86 4.88
N VAL A 27 4.51 6.45 3.93
CA VAL A 27 4.45 7.06 2.60
C VAL A 27 3.86 8.46 2.59
N ARG A 28 3.18 8.87 3.67
CA ARG A 28 2.69 10.24 3.83
C ARG A 28 3.81 11.17 4.31
N ALA A 29 4.74 10.65 5.11
CA ALA A 29 5.86 11.43 5.62
C ALA A 29 7.06 11.48 4.65
N THR A 30 7.34 10.36 3.99
CA THR A 30 8.57 10.17 3.20
C THR A 30 8.33 10.09 1.69
N GLY A 31 7.07 9.98 1.26
CA GLY A 31 6.73 9.73 -0.13
C GLY A 31 6.95 8.27 -0.55
N PHE A 32 7.00 8.05 -1.86
CA PHE A 32 7.23 6.73 -2.44
C PHE A 32 8.61 6.70 -3.11
N PRO A 33 9.37 5.61 -2.95
CA PRO A 33 10.55 5.37 -3.78
C PRO A 33 10.23 5.40 -5.27
N ASP A 34 11.21 5.77 -6.07
CA ASP A 34 11.07 5.84 -7.52
C ASP A 34 10.71 4.46 -8.12
N GLY A 35 9.75 4.47 -9.04
CA GLY A 35 9.25 3.27 -9.71
C GLY A 35 8.40 2.32 -8.86
N LEU A 36 8.25 2.54 -7.54
CA LEU A 36 7.50 1.61 -6.68
C LEU A 36 6.02 1.53 -7.09
N LEU A 37 5.39 2.68 -7.33
CA LEU A 37 3.98 2.73 -7.67
C LEU A 37 3.70 2.15 -9.06
N GLU A 38 4.63 2.35 -9.99
CA GLU A 38 4.58 1.78 -11.33
C GLU A 38 4.64 0.25 -11.26
N ARG A 39 5.65 -0.31 -10.56
CA ARG A 39 5.74 -1.76 -10.33
C ARG A 39 4.50 -2.32 -9.62
N ALA A 40 4.02 -1.62 -8.59
CA ALA A 40 2.83 -2.05 -7.86
C ALA A 40 1.56 -1.98 -8.73
N ALA A 41 1.45 -0.99 -9.63
CA ALA A 41 0.33 -0.88 -10.56
C ALA A 41 0.37 -1.96 -11.64
N GLU A 42 1.54 -2.40 -12.09
CA GLU A 42 1.68 -3.55 -12.99
C GLU A 42 1.15 -4.84 -12.36
N VAL A 43 1.42 -5.05 -11.06
CA VAL A 43 1.02 -6.27 -10.33
C VAL A 43 -0.45 -6.23 -9.88
N PHE A 44 -0.91 -5.09 -9.33
CA PHE A 44 -2.21 -5.00 -8.66
C PHE A 44 -3.24 -4.14 -9.39
N GLY A 45 -2.83 -3.34 -10.38
CA GLY A 45 -3.70 -2.43 -11.10
C GLY A 45 -4.56 -1.57 -10.17
N ALA A 46 -5.87 -1.64 -10.36
CA ALA A 46 -6.83 -0.84 -9.61
C ALA A 46 -6.97 -1.25 -8.12
N ASP A 47 -6.54 -2.46 -7.74
CA ASP A 47 -6.62 -2.91 -6.35
C ASP A 47 -5.64 -2.18 -5.44
N LEU A 48 -4.64 -1.50 -6.02
CA LEU A 48 -3.72 -0.62 -5.29
C LEU A 48 -4.43 0.55 -4.61
N VAL A 49 -5.66 0.87 -5.02
CA VAL A 49 -6.48 1.94 -4.44
C VAL A 49 -7.47 1.36 -3.41
N ASN A 50 -7.42 1.88 -2.18
CA ASN A 50 -8.38 1.54 -1.14
C ASN A 50 -9.69 2.32 -1.34
N ARG A 51 -10.60 1.77 -2.15
CA ARG A 51 -11.95 2.32 -2.37
C ARG A 51 -12.84 2.34 -1.12
N ARG A 52 -12.41 1.70 -0.02
CA ARG A 52 -13.11 1.71 1.28
C ARG A 52 -12.52 2.73 2.26
N SER A 53 -11.48 3.47 1.88
CA SER A 53 -10.84 4.47 2.75
C SER A 53 -11.70 5.74 2.88
N ALA A 54 -11.51 6.48 3.98
CA ALA A 54 -12.11 7.80 4.13
C ALA A 54 -11.63 8.77 3.04
N THR A 55 -10.33 8.72 2.71
CA THR A 55 -9.74 9.48 1.60
C THR A 55 -10.49 9.25 0.30
N TRP A 56 -10.73 8.00 -0.12
CA TRP A 56 -11.48 7.72 -1.34
C TRP A 56 -12.90 8.32 -1.31
N ARG A 57 -13.60 8.20 -0.18
CA ARG A 57 -14.95 8.74 -0.03
C ARG A 57 -15.00 10.26 -0.12
N SER A 58 -13.93 10.96 0.25
CA SER A 58 -13.85 12.43 0.15
C SER A 58 -13.42 12.94 -1.24
N LEU A 59 -12.93 12.07 -2.13
CA LEU A 59 -12.52 12.48 -3.48
C LEU A 59 -13.72 12.80 -4.38
N SER A 60 -13.53 13.76 -5.30
CA SER A 60 -14.48 14.05 -6.38
C SER A 60 -14.55 12.90 -7.40
N GLU A 61 -15.54 12.94 -8.29
CA GLU A 61 -15.63 11.98 -9.38
C GLU A 61 -14.44 12.11 -10.35
N GLU A 62 -13.98 13.32 -10.65
CA GLU A 62 -12.81 13.53 -11.51
C GLU A 62 -11.53 12.97 -10.88
N GLU A 63 -11.33 13.17 -9.57
CA GLU A 63 -10.19 12.61 -8.85
C GLU A 63 -10.22 11.08 -8.87
N ARG A 64 -11.39 10.47 -8.68
CA ARG A 64 -11.55 9.00 -8.72
C ARG A 64 -11.33 8.40 -10.10
N ALA A 65 -11.45 9.20 -11.17
CA ALA A 65 -11.19 8.79 -12.53
C ALA A 65 -9.70 8.79 -12.90
N LEU A 66 -8.83 9.34 -12.04
CA LEU A 66 -7.38 9.35 -12.27
C LEU A 66 -6.79 7.93 -12.26
N PRO A 67 -5.73 7.69 -13.05
CA PRO A 67 -4.97 6.44 -12.98
C PRO A 67 -4.46 6.16 -11.55
N PRO A 68 -4.40 4.89 -11.10
CA PRO A 68 -4.01 4.54 -9.72
C PRO A 68 -2.70 5.18 -9.25
N VAL A 69 -1.66 5.18 -10.10
CA VAL A 69 -0.36 5.78 -9.77
C VAL A 69 -0.50 7.27 -9.49
N GLU A 70 -1.15 8.01 -10.40
CA GLU A 70 -1.35 9.45 -10.27
C GLU A 70 -2.23 9.78 -9.05
N LEU A 71 -3.32 9.04 -8.88
CA LEU A 71 -4.23 9.20 -7.75
C LEU A 71 -3.50 9.00 -6.42
N ILE A 72 -2.66 7.98 -6.30
CA ILE A 72 -1.92 7.67 -5.07
C ILE A 72 -0.80 8.69 -4.83
N ARG A 73 -0.12 9.17 -5.87
CA ARG A 73 0.87 10.26 -5.72
C ARG A 73 0.22 11.53 -5.18
N ARG A 74 -0.96 11.89 -5.67
CA ARG A 74 -1.73 13.06 -5.18
C ARG A 74 -2.31 12.83 -3.79
N HIS A 75 -2.79 11.63 -3.49
CA HIS A 75 -3.44 11.29 -2.23
C HIS A 75 -2.84 10.01 -1.61
N PRO A 76 -1.64 10.04 -1.00
CA PRO A 76 -0.97 8.82 -0.50
C PRO A 76 -1.81 7.98 0.46
N ALA A 77 -2.69 8.64 1.23
CA ALA A 77 -3.63 7.99 2.13
C ALA A 77 -4.70 7.12 1.45
N VAL A 78 -4.88 7.22 0.13
CA VAL A 78 -5.80 6.38 -0.65
C VAL A 78 -5.21 5.02 -1.03
N MET A 79 -3.89 4.85 -0.94
CA MET A 79 -3.24 3.57 -1.24
C MET A 79 -3.80 2.46 -0.35
N LYS A 80 -4.03 1.27 -0.92
CA LYS A 80 -4.30 0.05 -0.16
C LYS A 80 -3.05 -0.38 0.57
N ARG A 81 -3.24 -0.75 1.84
CA ARG A 81 -2.15 -0.92 2.80
C ARG A 81 -2.34 -2.18 3.63
N PRO A 82 -1.26 -2.80 4.11
CA PRO A 82 0.14 -2.50 3.75
C PRO A 82 0.44 -2.86 2.28
N LEU A 83 1.39 -2.17 1.65
CA LEU A 83 2.09 -2.67 0.46
C LEU A 83 3.44 -3.20 0.94
N ILE A 84 3.78 -4.43 0.62
CA ILE A 84 4.92 -5.15 1.20
C ILE A 84 5.84 -5.58 0.06
N GLU A 85 7.12 -5.25 0.17
CA GLU A 85 8.16 -5.61 -0.79
C GLU A 85 9.14 -6.62 -0.17
N THR A 86 9.28 -7.75 -0.84
CA THR A 86 10.18 -8.85 -0.52
C THR A 86 11.11 -9.12 -1.69
N GLU A 87 12.07 -10.03 -1.53
CA GLU A 87 12.91 -10.51 -2.63
C GLU A 87 12.10 -11.22 -3.73
N ASP A 88 10.97 -11.85 -3.35
CA ASP A 88 10.08 -12.60 -4.24
C ASP A 88 9.03 -11.70 -4.93
N GLY A 89 8.92 -10.43 -4.53
CA GLY A 89 8.07 -9.45 -5.18
C GLY A 89 7.19 -8.62 -4.22
N LEU A 90 6.05 -8.18 -4.75
CA LEU A 90 5.13 -7.30 -4.03
C LEU A 90 3.92 -8.07 -3.51
N HIS A 91 3.46 -7.71 -2.31
CA HIS A 91 2.21 -8.19 -1.73
C HIS A 91 1.33 -7.02 -1.26
N LEU A 92 0.02 -7.17 -1.38
CA LEU A 92 -0.93 -6.09 -1.10
C LEU A 92 -1.98 -6.46 -0.06
N GLY A 93 -2.03 -5.67 1.01
CA GLY A 93 -2.93 -5.87 2.14
C GLY A 93 -2.39 -6.89 3.14
N TRP A 94 -3.27 -7.37 4.01
CA TRP A 94 -2.91 -8.30 5.08
C TRP A 94 -3.97 -9.40 5.24
N SER A 95 -4.34 -10.00 4.11
CA SER A 95 -5.28 -11.12 4.06
C SER A 95 -4.61 -12.41 4.58
N ALA A 96 -5.41 -13.45 4.84
CA ALA A 96 -4.89 -14.77 5.20
C ALA A 96 -3.99 -15.37 4.09
N GLU A 97 -4.26 -15.02 2.83
CA GLU A 97 -3.43 -15.42 1.70
C GLU A 97 -2.07 -14.73 1.70
N VAL A 98 -2.03 -13.42 1.89
CA VAL A 98 -0.75 -12.68 1.99
C VAL A 98 0.07 -13.18 3.17
N ARG A 99 -0.56 -13.40 4.33
CA ARG A 99 0.13 -13.95 5.51
C ARG A 99 0.75 -15.31 5.22
N ARG A 100 -0.03 -16.24 4.64
CA ARG A 100 0.46 -17.55 4.23
C ARG A 100 1.62 -17.46 3.22
N ALA A 101 1.52 -16.57 2.23
CA ALA A 101 2.59 -16.35 1.26
C ALA A 101 3.88 -15.83 1.91
N LEU A 102 3.76 -15.10 3.02
CA LEU A 102 4.88 -14.56 3.80
C LEU A 102 5.29 -15.46 4.98
N GLY A 103 4.71 -16.66 5.10
CA GLY A 103 5.07 -17.63 6.13
C GLY A 103 4.59 -17.30 7.55
N VAL A 104 3.54 -16.49 7.69
CA VAL A 104 2.96 -16.06 8.99
C VAL A 104 1.46 -16.29 9.11
#